data_AF-A0A967TNU1-F1
#
_entry.id   AF-A0A967TNU1-F1
#
_cell.length_a   1.000
_cell.length_b   1.000
_cell.length_c   1.000
_cell.angle_alpha   90.00
_cell.angle_beta   90.00
_cell.angle_gamma   90.00
#
_symmetry.space_group_name_H-M   'P 1'
#
loop_
_entity.id
_entity.type
_entity.pdbx_description
1 polymer ?
#
loop_
_entity_poly.entity_id
_entity_poly.type
_entity_poly.pdbx_seq_one_letter_code
_entity_poly.pdbx_strand_id
1 'polypeptide(L)' 'MCVASSGQLVKMRTTLGRTGLLRFFEDRLFSAAGMARGKPHPDVFLRAAASLG' A
#
# COMPACT_ATOMS: atom_id res chain seq x y z
N MET A 1 -10.51 5.28 1.17
CA MET A 1 -9.16 5.81 1.45
C MET A 1 -8.19 4.63 1.53
N CYS A 2 -7.01 4.69 0.90
CA CYS A 2 -6.01 3.62 0.88
C CYS A 2 -4.59 4.19 1.00
N VAL A 3 -3.62 3.36 1.40
CA VAL A 3 -2.20 3.76 1.48
C VAL A 3 -1.40 3.01 0.41
N ALA A 4 -0.75 3.76 -0.48
CA ALA A 4 0.11 3.23 -1.53
C ALA A 4 1.55 3.76 -1.37
N SER A 5 2.52 2.86 -1.14
CA SER A 5 3.93 3.24 -0.99
C SER A 5 4.85 2.38 -1.86
N SER A 6 6.03 2.92 -2.16
CA SER A 6 7.13 2.21 -2.78
C SER A 6 7.91 1.32 -1.80
N GLY A 7 7.65 1.42 -0.50
CA GLY A 7 8.24 0.56 0.53
C GLY A 7 7.53 -0.79 0.65
N GLN A 8 8.24 -1.81 1.15
CA GLN A 8 7.65 -3.12 1.42
C GLN A 8 6.44 -3.03 2.36
N LEU A 9 5.41 -3.82 2.05
CA LEU A 9 4.17 -3.97 2.82
C LEU A 9 4.45 -4.25 4.31
N VAL A 10 5.48 -5.05 4.61
CA VAL A 10 5.95 -5.32 5.98
C VAL A 10 6.35 -4.05 6.70
N LYS A 11 7.16 -3.17 6.09
CA LYS A 11 7.55 -1.90 6.69
C LYS A 11 6.34 -1.06 7.01
N MET A 12 5.38 -0.97 6.08
CA MET A 12 4.16 -0.19 6.25
C MET A 12 3.28 -0.75 7.38
N ARG A 13 3.13 -2.08 7.45
CA ARG A 13 2.44 -2.75 8.56
C ARG A 13 3.10 -2.44 9.89
N THR A 14 4.42 -2.46 9.97
CA THR A 14 5.15 -2.13 11.19
C THR A 14 4.99 -0.67 11.60
N THR A 15 5.13 0.31 10.67
CA THR A 15 4.96 1.72 11.02
C THR A 15 3.51 2.08 11.32
N LEU A 16 2.55 1.63 10.52
CA LEU A 16 1.13 1.87 10.75
C LEU A 16 0.62 1.11 11.99
N GLY A 17 1.18 -0.07 12.28
CA GLY A 17 0.87 -0.84 13.48
C GLY A 17 1.37 -0.11 14.72
N ARG A 18 2.59 0.43 14.68
CA ARG A 18 3.15 1.26 15.76
C ARG A 18 2.37 2.54 16.01
N THR A 19 1.75 3.14 14.99
CA THR A 19 0.94 4.36 15.15
C THR A 19 -0.53 4.07 15.46
N GLY A 20 -0.94 2.80 15.53
CA GLY A 20 -2.34 2.41 15.71
C GLY A 20 -3.25 2.72 14.51
N LEU A 21 -2.67 3.18 13.39
CA LEU A 21 -3.39 3.52 12.17
C LEU A 21 -3.66 2.30 11.28
N LEU A 22 -2.95 1.18 11.52
CA LEU A 22 -3.05 -0.02 10.69
C LEU A 22 -4.49 -0.54 10.55
N ARG A 23 -5.26 -0.53 11.64
CA ARG A 23 -6.66 -0.97 11.68
C ARG A 23 -7.58 -0.24 10.70
N PHE A 24 -7.22 0.97 10.26
CA PHE A 24 -8.01 1.75 9.29
C PHE A 24 -7.67 1.40 7.84
N PHE A 25 -6.54 0.72 7.61
CA PHE A 25 -5.99 0.45 6.28
C PHE A 25 -5.61 -1.02 6.07
N GLU A 26 -6.02 -1.91 6.97
CA GLU A 26 -5.56 -3.31 7.05
C GLU A 26 -5.81 -4.08 5.73
N ASP A 27 -6.93 -3.81 5.08
CA ASP A 27 -7.32 -4.36 3.77
C ASP A 27 -7.05 -3.41 2.58
N ARG A 28 -6.48 -2.22 2.83
CA ARG A 28 -6.29 -1.15 1.84
C ARG A 28 -4.84 -0.67 1.77
N LEU A 29 -3.91 -1.62 1.95
CA LEU A 29 -2.46 -1.41 2.01
C LEU A 29 -1.79 -1.96 0.76
N PHE A 30 -1.25 -1.06 -0.09
CA PHE A 30 -0.66 -1.42 -1.38
C PHE A 30 0.83 -1.08 -1.42
N SER A 31 1.65 -2.08 -1.74
CA SER A 31 3.09 -1.97 -1.89
C SER A 31 3.47 -2.05 -3.38
N ALA A 32 4.23 -1.07 -3.86
CA ALA A 32 4.90 -1.15 -5.15
C ALA A 32 6.26 -1.87 -5.07
N ALA A 33 6.79 -2.12 -3.86
CA ALA A 33 7.99 -2.96 -3.70
C ALA A 33 7.68 -4.39 -4.14
N GLY A 34 8.36 -4.85 -5.18
CA GLY A 34 8.15 -6.16 -5.80
C GLY A 34 7.26 -6.13 -7.05
N MET A 35 6.72 -4.98 -7.46
CA MET A 35 6.13 -4.83 -8.78
C MET A 35 7.24 -4.67 -9.82
N ALA A 36 7.11 -5.35 -10.97
CA ALA A 36 8.02 -5.19 -12.10
C ALA A 36 8.11 -3.72 -12.59
N ARG A 37 7.07 -2.93 -12.31
CA ARG A 37 6.98 -1.49 -12.58
C ARG A 37 6.59 -0.75 -11.30
N GLY A 38 7.59 -0.31 -10.55
CA GLY A 38 7.40 0.60 -9.43
C GLY A 38 7.09 2.03 -9.89
N LYS A 39 6.84 2.94 -8.94
CA LYS A 39 6.71 4.38 -9.23
C LYS A 39 7.88 4.87 -10.11
N PRO A 40 7.63 5.70 -11.13
CA PRO A 40 6.42 6.50 -11.35
C PRO A 40 5.26 5.80 -12.08
N HIS A 41 5.37 4.50 -12.36
CA HIS A 41 4.31 3.79 -13.06
C HIS A 41 2.97 3.71 -12.27
N PRO A 42 1.82 3.77 -12.97
CA PRO A 42 0.51 3.82 -12.35
C PRO A 42 0.02 2.48 -11.77
N ASP A 43 0.77 1.39 -11.93
CA ASP A 43 0.39 0.03 -11.55
C ASP A 43 -0.07 -0.09 -10.08
N VAL A 44 0.61 0.59 -9.15
CA VAL A 44 0.21 0.59 -7.73
C VAL A 44 -1.11 1.33 -7.50
N PHE A 45 -1.39 2.38 -8.28
CA PHE A 45 -2.65 3.12 -8.21
C PHE A 45 -3.79 2.35 -8.86
N LEU A 46 -3.55 1.66 -9.97
CA LEU A 46 -4.53 0.77 -10.61
C LEU A 46 -4.92 -0.38 -9.69
N ARG A 47 -3.93 -1.00 -9.01
CA ARG A 47 -4.21 -2.07 -8.05
C ARG A 47 -5.00 -1.57 -6.84
N ALA A 48 -4.67 -0.36 -6.37
CA ALA A 48 -5.43 0.29 -5.31
C ALA A 48 -6.88 0.59 -5.74
N ALA A 49 -7.08 1.14 -6.95
CA ALA A 49 -8.40 1.43 -7.49
C ALA A 49 -9.24 0.14 -7.67
N ALA A 50 -8.66 -0.93 -8.21
CA ALA A 50 -9.34 -2.21 -8.40
C ALA A 50 -9.80 -2.84 -7.07
N SER A 51 -9.05 -2.64 -5.99
CA SER A 51 -9.37 -3.16 -4.66
C SER A 51 -10.30 -2.24 -3.85
N LEU A 52 -10.52 -1.01 -4.30
CA LEU A 52 -11.42 -0.03 -3.69
C LEU A 52 -12.80 0.01 -4.36
N GLY A 53 -13.05 -0.87 -5.34
CA GLY A 53 -14.30 -0.97 -6.09
C GLY A 53 -15.53 -1.17 -5.21
#